data_AF-A0AAX3IQ09-F1
#
_entry.id   AF-A0AAX3IQ09-F1
#
_cell.length_a   1.000
_cell.length_b   1.000
_cell.length_c   1.000
_cell.angle_alpha   90.00
_cell.angle_beta   90.00
_cell.angle_gamma   90.00
#
_symmetry.space_group_name_H-M   'P 1'
#
loop_
_entity.id
_entity.type
_entity.pdbx_description
1 polymer ?
#
loop_
_entity_poly.entity_id
_entity_poly.type
_entity_poly.pdbx_seq_one_letter_code
_entity_poly.pdbx_strand_id
1 'polypeptide(L)'
;MIQKLFLLVRSLVILSIMLYLGNLIAYYIPAGVPGSIWGLLLLFLGLTTRVIHLNWIYLGASLLIRFMAVLFVPVSVGIIKYSDLLIEQVNILLVPNIVSTCVTLLVIGFFGHYLYQTQSFTHKRKKVIKRRENQVKQAN
;
A
#
# COMPACT_ATOMS: atom_id res chain seq x y z
N MET A 1 1.18 -22.36 23.45
CA MET A 1 1.37 -22.53 21.99
C MET A 1 0.03 -22.53 21.23
N ILE A 2 -0.96 -23.30 21.68
CA ILE A 2 -2.32 -23.39 21.07
C ILE A 2 -3.05 -22.05 20.94
N GLN A 3 -2.98 -21.15 21.92
CA GLN A 3 -3.65 -19.84 21.83
C GLN A 3 -3.13 -18.96 20.69
N LYS A 4 -1.81 -18.95 20.46
CA LYS A 4 -1.20 -18.22 19.34
C LYS A 4 -1.62 -18.81 17.99
N LEU A 5 -1.74 -20.13 17.92
CA LEU A 5 -2.24 -20.82 16.73
C LEU A 5 -3.68 -20.42 16.43
N PHE A 6 -4.57 -20.39 17.44
CA PHE A 6 -5.95 -19.95 17.28
C PHE A 6 -6.05 -18.49 16.78
N LEU A 7 -5.24 -17.59 17.35
CA LEU A 7 -5.13 -16.20 16.90
C LEU A 7 -4.68 -16.09 15.44
N LEU A 8 -3.73 -16.94 15.02
CA LEU A 8 -3.21 -16.99 13.66
C LEU A 8 -4.29 -17.45 12.68
N VAL A 9 -4.98 -18.56 12.99
CA VAL A 9 -6.07 -19.07 12.15
C VAL A 9 -7.16 -18.01 12.01
N ARG A 10 -7.57 -17.37 13.12
CA ARG A 10 -8.56 -16.28 13.09
C ARG A 10 -8.10 -15.14 12.17
N SER A 11 -6.85 -14.70 12.27
CA SER A 11 -6.32 -13.62 11.43
C SER A 11 -6.32 -13.99 9.94
N LEU A 12 -5.94 -15.22 9.59
CA LEU A 12 -5.97 -15.69 8.21
C LEU A 12 -7.40 -15.75 7.67
N VAL A 13 -8.34 -16.27 8.46
CA VAL A 13 -9.76 -16.34 8.08
C VAL A 13 -10.31 -14.95 7.80
N ILE A 14 -10.02 -13.96 8.65
CA ILE A 14 -10.46 -12.57 8.42
C ILE A 14 -9.88 -12.02 7.11
N LEU A 15 -8.57 -12.19 6.88
CA LEU A 15 -7.92 -11.73 5.65
C LEU A 15 -8.50 -12.41 4.39
N SER A 16 -8.74 -13.73 4.45
CA SER A 16 -9.35 -14.49 3.37
C SER A 16 -10.79 -14.07 3.08
N ILE A 17 -11.59 -13.81 4.12
CA ILE A 17 -12.97 -13.31 3.95
C ILE A 17 -12.97 -11.94 3.28
N MET A 18 -12.08 -11.02 3.68
CA MET A 18 -11.99 -9.70 3.05
C MET A 18 -11.59 -9.79 1.58
N LEU A 19 -10.64 -10.67 1.25
CA LEU A 19 -10.25 -10.93 -0.14
C LEU A 19 -11.42 -11.53 -0.95
N TYR A 20 -12.16 -12.48 -0.38
CA TYR A 20 -13.32 -13.09 -1.02
C TYR A 20 -14.42 -12.06 -1.30
N LEU A 21 -14.75 -11.22 -0.31
CA LEU A 21 -15.69 -10.11 -0.49
C LEU A 21 -15.20 -9.11 -1.55
N GLY A 22 -13.90 -8.81 -1.58
CA GLY A 22 -13.30 -7.97 -2.61
C GLY A 22 -13.46 -8.54 -4.03
N ASN A 23 -13.25 -9.84 -4.20
CA ASN A 23 -13.50 -10.54 -5.46
C ASN A 23 -14.99 -10.55 -5.84
N LEU A 24 -15.88 -10.71 -4.86
CA LEU A 24 -17.32 -10.63 -5.07
C LEU A 24 -17.72 -9.24 -5.58
N ILE A 25 -17.18 -8.18 -4.99
CA ILE A 25 -17.43 -6.80 -5.42
C ILE A 25 -16.87 -6.57 -6.83
N ALA A 26 -15.65 -7.02 -7.10
CA ALA A 26 -15.06 -6.89 -8.43
C ALA A 26 -15.85 -7.64 -9.51
N TYR A 27 -16.52 -8.75 -9.15
CA TYR A 27 -17.40 -9.46 -10.07
C TYR A 27 -18.66 -8.65 -10.43
N TYR A 28 -19.27 -7.98 -9.44
CA TYR A 28 -20.46 -7.15 -9.69
C TYR A 28 -20.14 -5.76 -10.28
N ILE A 29 -18.96 -5.21 -10.00
CA ILE A 29 -18.51 -3.90 -10.46
C ILE A 29 -17.32 -4.10 -11.41
N PRO A 30 -17.56 -4.21 -12.74
CA PRO A 30 -16.49 -4.37 -13.73
C PRO A 30 -15.79 -3.03 -13.99
N ALA A 31 -15.05 -2.53 -13.00
CA ALA A 31 -14.25 -1.30 -13.08
C ALA A 31 -12.80 -1.53 -13.53
N GLY A 32 -12.44 -2.76 -13.93
CA GLY A 32 -11.05 -3.14 -14.26
C GLY A 32 -10.11 -3.21 -13.05
N VAL A 33 -10.63 -3.03 -11.84
CA VAL A 33 -9.86 -3.07 -10.58
C VAL A 33 -9.84 -4.50 -10.04
N PRO A 34 -8.66 -5.09 -9.75
CA PRO A 34 -8.56 -6.41 -9.14
C PRO A 34 -9.30 -6.50 -7.80
N GLY A 35 -9.95 -7.63 -7.54
CA GLY A 35 -10.68 -7.85 -6.28
C GLY A 35 -9.82 -7.78 -5.02
N SER A 36 -8.51 -8.01 -5.13
CA SER A 36 -7.57 -7.81 -4.01
C SER A 36 -7.50 -6.36 -3.53
N ILE A 37 -7.64 -5.37 -4.43
CA ILE A 37 -7.67 -3.95 -4.08
C ILE A 37 -8.97 -3.63 -3.34
N TRP A 38 -10.11 -4.15 -3.82
CA TRP A 38 -11.39 -4.02 -3.13
C TRP A 38 -11.37 -4.66 -1.74
N GLY A 39 -10.76 -5.84 -1.59
CA GLY A 39 -10.60 -6.50 -0.31
C GLY A 39 -9.73 -5.69 0.67
N LEU A 40 -8.68 -5.04 0.17
CA LEU A 40 -7.85 -4.13 0.95
C LEU A 40 -8.62 -2.88 1.39
N LEU A 41 -9.43 -2.30 0.51
CA LEU A 41 -10.30 -1.16 0.85
C LEU A 41 -11.34 -1.54 1.91
N LEU A 42 -11.98 -2.71 1.80
CA LEU A 42 -12.92 -3.21 2.80
C LEU A 42 -12.24 -3.42 4.15
N LEU A 43 -11.06 -4.06 4.16
CA LEU A 43 -10.28 -4.26 5.38
C LEU A 43 -9.90 -2.92 6.01
N PHE A 44 -9.48 -1.96 5.19
CA PHE A 44 -9.16 -0.61 5.63
C PHE A 44 -10.37 0.08 6.27
N LEU A 45 -11.54 0.03 5.63
CA LEU A 45 -12.79 0.56 6.17
C LEU A 45 -13.20 -0.14 7.48
N GLY A 46 -13.03 -1.47 7.56
CA GLY A 46 -13.28 -2.23 8.79
C GLY A 46 -12.36 -1.85 9.94
N LEU A 47 -11.11 -1.47 9.63
CA LEU A 47 -10.14 -0.96 10.62
C LEU A 47 -10.46 0.47 11.06
N THR A 48 -10.81 1.36 10.13
CA THR A 48 -11.12 2.77 10.44
C THR A 48 -12.42 2.91 11.23
N THR A 49 -13.43 2.10 10.91
CA THR A 49 -14.69 2.00 11.66
C THR A 49 -14.57 1.25 12.99
N ARG A 50 -13.37 0.70 13.30
CA ARG A 50 -13.07 -0.12 14.49
C ARG A 50 -13.92 -1.40 14.64
N VAL A 51 -14.63 -1.81 13.60
CA VAL A 51 -15.31 -3.11 13.55
C VAL A 51 -14.30 -4.25 13.65
N ILE A 52 -13.17 -4.10 12.96
CA ILE A 52 -12.05 -5.04 12.99
C ILE A 52 -10.91 -4.42 13.80
N HIS A 53 -10.55 -5.05 14.91
CA HIS A 53 -9.41 -4.61 15.72
C HIS A 53 -8.09 -5.06 15.08
N LEU A 54 -7.09 -4.17 15.04
CA LEU A 54 -5.78 -4.44 14.44
C LEU A 54 -5.11 -5.69 15.05
N ASN A 55 -5.27 -5.90 16.36
CA ASN A 55 -4.74 -7.07 17.07
C ASN A 55 -5.28 -8.41 16.53
N TRP A 56 -6.42 -8.41 15.84
CA TRP A 56 -7.04 -9.63 15.32
C TRP A 56 -6.39 -10.13 14.04
N ILE A 57 -5.81 -9.23 13.24
CA ILE A 57 -5.20 -9.54 11.94
C ILE A 57 -3.68 -9.45 11.98
N TYR A 58 -3.10 -8.74 12.96
CA TYR A 58 -1.66 -8.46 13.04
C TYR A 58 -0.79 -9.73 12.97
N LEU A 59 -1.15 -10.79 13.70
CA LEU A 59 -0.34 -12.01 13.76
C LEU A 59 -0.27 -12.74 12.40
N GLY A 60 -1.39 -12.89 11.70
CA GLY A 60 -1.43 -13.54 10.39
C GLY A 60 -0.86 -12.66 9.28
N ALA A 61 -1.15 -11.36 9.29
CA ALA A 61 -0.60 -10.43 8.32
C ALA A 61 0.92 -10.35 8.41
N SER A 62 1.48 -10.24 9.62
CA SER A 62 2.93 -10.23 9.84
C SER A 62 3.60 -11.53 9.40
N LEU A 63 2.95 -12.68 9.61
CA LEU A 63 3.42 -13.97 9.12
C LEU A 63 3.47 -14.01 7.58
N LEU A 64 2.39 -13.58 6.92
CA LEU A 64 2.31 -13.53 5.46
C LEU A 64 3.39 -12.61 4.86
N ILE A 65 3.57 -11.42 5.46
CA ILE A 65 4.59 -10.45 5.04
C ILE A 65 5.99 -11.05 5.25
N ARG A 66 6.24 -11.72 6.38
CA ARG A 66 7.52 -12.36 6.67
C ARG A 66 7.89 -13.44 5.66
N PHE A 67 6.92 -14.23 5.22
CA PHE A 67 7.12 -15.28 4.21
C PHE A 67 6.78 -14.85 2.78
N MET A 68 6.56 -13.55 2.54
CA MET A 68 6.15 -13.04 1.23
C MET A 68 7.11 -13.47 0.11
N ALA A 69 8.43 -13.35 0.33
CA ALA A 69 9.44 -13.79 -0.63
C ALA A 69 9.36 -15.29 -0.94
N VAL A 70 9.08 -16.13 0.07
CA VAL A 70 8.93 -17.58 -0.10
C VAL A 70 7.65 -17.90 -0.89
N LEU A 71 6.56 -17.18 -0.63
CA LEU A 71 5.30 -17.31 -1.37
C LEU A 71 5.42 -16.91 -2.85
N PHE A 72 6.43 -16.13 -3.23
CA PHE A 72 6.71 -15.83 -4.63
C PHE A 72 7.45 -16.95 -5.37
N VAL A 73 8.17 -17.84 -4.68
CA VAL A 73 8.95 -18.91 -5.33
C VAL A 73 8.09 -19.77 -6.27
N PRO A 74 6.89 -20.26 -5.88
CA PRO A 74 6.03 -21.03 -6.78
C PRO A 74 5.59 -20.23 -8.01
N VAL A 75 5.29 -18.95 -7.83
CA VAL A 75 4.89 -18.05 -8.91
C VAL A 75 6.05 -17.85 -9.89
N SER A 76 7.25 -17.60 -9.38
CA SER A 76 8.47 -17.44 -10.18
C SER A 76 8.83 -18.70 -10.96
N VAL A 77 8.75 -19.89 -10.34
CA VAL A 77 9.00 -21.17 -11.03
C VAL A 77 7.99 -21.40 -12.16
N GLY A 78 6.74 -20.97 -11.99
CA GLY A 78 5.73 -21.00 -13.04
C GLY A 78 6.10 -20.11 -14.25
N ILE A 79 6.69 -18.95 -13.99
CA ILE A 79 7.13 -18.01 -15.03
C ILE A 79 8.32 -18.55 -15.82
N ILE A 80 9.27 -19.23 -15.17
CA ILE A 80 10.47 -19.79 -15.82
C ILE A 80 10.10 -20.82 -16.91
N LYS A 81 8.93 -21.47 -16.83
CA LYS A 81 8.46 -22.36 -17.91
C LYS A 81 8.26 -21.66 -19.25
N TYR A 82 8.13 -20.34 -19.25
CA TYR A 82 8.01 -19.50 -20.43
C TYR A 82 9.26 -18.65 -20.67
N SER A 83 10.42 -19.10 -20.16
CA SER A 83 11.69 -18.35 -20.25
C SER A 83 12.05 -17.94 -21.67
N ASP A 84 11.83 -18.80 -22.65
CA ASP A 84 12.24 -18.56 -24.03
C ASP A 84 11.48 -17.36 -24.64
N LEU A 85 10.17 -17.28 -24.39
CA LEU A 85 9.32 -16.15 -24.78
C LEU A 85 9.73 -14.85 -24.08
N LEU A 86 10.12 -14.93 -22.81
CA LEU A 86 10.55 -13.77 -22.03
C LEU A 86 11.88 -13.20 -22.52
N ILE A 87 12.80 -14.07 -22.94
CA ILE A 87 14.11 -13.67 -23.48
C ILE A 87 13.94 -13.03 -24.85
N GLU A 88 13.11 -13.61 -25.71
CA GLU A 88 12.82 -13.06 -27.05
C GLU A 88 12.21 -11.65 -26.97
N GLN A 89 11.33 -11.41 -25.99
CA GLN A 89 10.62 -10.14 -25.82
C GLN A 89 11.23 -9.24 -24.74
N VAL A 90 12.44 -9.53 -24.25
CA VAL A 90 13.03 -8.84 -23.10
C VAL A 90 13.15 -7.33 -23.33
N ASN A 91 13.50 -6.89 -24.55
CA ASN A 91 13.60 -5.46 -24.86
C ASN A 91 12.25 -4.75 -24.80
N ILE A 92 11.19 -5.38 -25.29
CA ILE A 92 9.83 -4.82 -25.30
C ILE A 92 9.23 -4.81 -23.89
N LEU A 93 9.64 -5.73 -23.03
CA LEU A 93 9.19 -5.76 -21.64
C LEU A 93 10.01 -4.81 -20.75
N LEU A 94 11.33 -4.85 -20.82
CA LEU A 94 12.20 -4.17 -19.87
C LEU A 94 12.26 -2.65 -20.11
N VAL A 95 12.44 -2.24 -21.37
CA VAL A 95 12.66 -0.82 -21.71
C VAL A 95 11.43 0.04 -21.35
N PRO A 96 10.19 -0.30 -21.76
CA PRO A 96 9.02 0.51 -21.41
C PRO A 96 8.72 0.51 -19.91
N ASN A 97 8.99 -0.57 -19.19
CA ASN A 97 8.78 -0.64 -17.74
C ASN A 97 9.77 0.28 -16.98
N ILE A 98 11.05 0.28 -17.34
CA ILE A 98 12.05 1.16 -16.74
C ILE A 98 11.75 2.62 -17.06
N VAL A 99 11.48 2.91 -18.33
CA VAL A 99 11.18 4.29 -18.77
C VAL A 99 9.91 4.80 -18.11
N SER A 100 8.82 4.03 -18.12
CA SER A 100 7.56 4.45 -17.49
C SER A 100 7.72 4.65 -15.99
N THR A 101 8.40 3.74 -15.28
CA THR A 101 8.65 3.89 -13.84
C THR A 101 9.47 5.15 -13.54
N CYS A 102 10.54 5.40 -14.29
CA CYS A 102 11.37 6.59 -14.12
C CYS A 102 10.56 7.88 -14.36
N VAL A 103 9.81 7.94 -15.47
CA VAL A 103 8.96 9.09 -15.82
C VAL A 103 7.89 9.30 -14.76
N THR A 104 7.18 8.24 -14.33
CA THR A 104 6.14 8.33 -13.30
C THR A 104 6.70 8.85 -11.98
N LEU A 105 7.87 8.38 -11.54
CA LEU A 105 8.52 8.87 -10.33
C LEU A 105 8.93 10.34 -10.44
N LEU A 106 9.48 10.77 -11.58
CA LEU A 106 9.85 12.17 -11.82
C LEU A 106 8.63 13.09 -11.83
N VAL A 107 7.56 12.69 -12.52
CA VAL A 107 6.31 13.46 -12.59
C VAL A 107 5.68 13.59 -11.21
N ILE A 108 5.52 12.48 -10.46
CA ILE A 108 4.95 12.51 -9.11
C ILE A 108 5.84 13.33 -8.17
N GLY A 109 7.16 13.19 -8.28
CA GLY A 109 8.11 13.97 -7.49
C GLY A 109 7.99 15.48 -7.74
N PHE A 110 7.91 15.89 -9.02
CA PHE A 110 7.74 17.29 -9.40
C PHE A 110 6.36 17.83 -8.99
N PHE A 111 5.29 17.06 -9.21
CA PHE A 111 3.94 17.44 -8.82
C PHE A 111 3.80 17.56 -7.31
N GLY A 112 4.44 16.64 -6.57
CA GLY A 112 4.58 16.71 -5.12
C GLY A 112 5.30 17.99 -4.70
N HIS A 113 6.47 18.27 -5.26
CA HIS A 113 7.22 19.50 -4.97
C HIS A 113 6.37 20.75 -5.21
N TYR A 114 5.71 20.82 -6.37
CA TYR A 114 4.83 21.93 -6.74
C TYR A 114 3.70 22.12 -5.71
N LEU A 115 2.96 21.05 -5.38
CA LEU A 115 1.85 21.10 -4.44
C LEU A 115 2.29 21.44 -3.01
N TYR A 116 3.41 20.86 -2.55
CA TYR A 116 3.96 21.12 -1.22
C TYR A 116 4.58 22.52 -1.09
N GLN A 117 5.17 23.06 -2.16
CA GLN A 117 5.71 24.42 -2.20
C GLN A 117 4.61 25.48 -2.04
N THR A 118 3.40 25.24 -2.59
CA THR A 118 2.27 26.16 -2.43
C THR A 118 1.66 26.12 -1.01
N GLN A 119 1.71 24.99 -0.31
CA GLN A 119 0.95 24.79 0.94
C GLN A 119 1.80 24.90 2.23
N SER A 120 3.08 24.50 2.24
CA SER A 120 3.77 24.20 3.52
C SER A 120 4.60 25.35 4.13
N PHE A 121 5.06 26.34 3.36
CA PHE A 121 5.91 27.40 3.92
C PHE A 121 5.13 28.59 4.49
N THR A 122 4.02 29.01 3.89
CA THR A 122 3.29 30.21 4.37
C THR A 122 2.67 30.00 5.75
N HIS A 123 2.03 28.85 6.00
CA HIS A 123 1.29 28.64 7.26
C HIS A 123 2.21 28.37 8.46
N LYS A 124 3.25 27.52 8.29
CA LYS A 124 4.23 27.25 9.37
C LYS A 124 5.15 28.45 9.63
N ARG A 125 5.58 29.18 8.59
CA ARG A 125 6.44 30.37 8.75
C ARG A 125 5.69 31.54 9.40
N LYS A 126 4.42 31.79 9.05
CA LYS A 126 3.57 32.78 9.76
C LYS A 126 3.34 32.40 11.23
N LYS A 127 3.13 31.10 11.53
CA LYS A 127 2.96 30.63 12.92
C LYS A 127 4.22 30.77 13.77
N VAL A 128 5.40 30.59 13.18
CA VAL A 128 6.70 30.78 13.86
C VAL A 128 7.02 32.28 14.05
N ILE A 129 6.79 33.13 13.03
CA ILE A 129 7.01 34.58 13.13
C ILE A 129 6.09 35.22 14.16
N LYS A 130 4.78 34.89 14.16
CA LYS A 130 3.82 35.40 15.16
C LYS A 130 4.17 34.98 16.59
N ARG A 131 4.74 33.78 16.77
CA ARG A 131 5.24 33.33 18.08
C ARG A 131 6.45 34.14 18.54
N ARG A 132 7.37 34.49 17.64
CA ARG A 132 8.53 35.34 17.96
C ARG A 132 8.11 36.77 18.28
N GLU A 133 7.18 37.36 17.52
CA GLU A 133 6.64 38.70 17.81
C GLU A 133 5.95 38.78 19.17
N ASN A 134 5.17 37.76 19.53
CA ASN A 134 4.52 37.70 20.84
C ASN A 134 5.51 37.51 21.99
N GLN A 135 6.62 36.78 21.78
CA GLN A 135 7.66 36.62 22.80
C GLN A 135 8.46 37.92 23.01
N VAL A 136 8.77 38.66 21.95
CA VAL A 136 9.46 39.95 22.06
C VAL A 136 8.58 41.00 22.74
N LYS A 137 7.27 41.00 22.50
CA LYS A 137 6.31 41.87 23.21
C LYS A 137 6.09 41.51 24.68
N GLN A 138 6.41 40.29 25.11
CA GLN A 138 6.32 39.88 26.50
C GLN A 138 7.61 40.15 27.29
N ALA A 139 8.72 40.46 26.60
CA ALA A 139 10.03 40.71 27.19
C ALA A 139 10.38 42.20 27.35
N ASN A 140 9.53 43.10 26.81
CA ASN A 140 9.57 44.56 26.98
C ASN A 140 8.35 45.02 27.76
#